data_AF-A0A2M7IPM8-F1
#
_entry.id   AF-A0A2M7IPM8-F1
#
_cell.length_a   1.000
_cell.length_b   1.000
_cell.length_c   1.000
_cell.angle_alpha   90.00
_cell.angle_beta   90.00
_cell.angle_gamma   90.00
#
_symmetry.space_group_name_H-M   'P 1'
#
loop_
_entity.id
_entity.type
_entity.pdbx_description
1 polymer ?
#
loop_
_entity_poly.entity_id
_entity_poly.type
_entity_poly.pdbx_seq_one_letter_code
_entity_poly.pdbx_strand_id
1 'polypeptide(L)'
;MVDPNLSEYVKTSLTQGKPKEEIYKELLGQGWTIEVIQESFNSIETEQEKEDTSKKTIYIIVNSGVVLVGAGIFSFIAANWLVMTKPTKMVIILISMIISYGAGWYLKEKSELQKTGEALILLGTIIYGAGIFLVAQMFNIRANWPDGFILWMIGVIAVAFVVELYQLFYLAILLGIIALIGHPFLIFTSFEYNSFLLTSSFLL
;
A
#
# COMPACT_ATOMS: atom_id res chain seq x y z
N MET A 1 31.98 -22.01 31.48
CA MET A 1 31.00 -22.87 30.78
C MET A 1 29.68 -22.57 31.44
N VAL A 2 28.85 -21.77 30.76
CA VAL A 2 27.54 -21.36 31.26
C VAL A 2 26.69 -22.59 31.54
N ASP A 3 26.09 -22.67 32.72
CA ASP A 3 25.15 -23.74 33.05
C ASP A 3 23.89 -23.60 32.16
N PRO A 4 23.56 -24.61 31.34
CA PRO A 4 22.43 -24.53 30.41
C PRO A 4 21.07 -24.36 31.12
N ASN A 5 20.92 -24.86 32.36
CA ASN A 5 19.68 -24.64 33.12
C ASN A 5 19.56 -23.19 33.60
N LEU A 6 20.69 -22.54 33.91
CA LEU A 6 20.72 -21.15 34.36
C LEU A 6 20.36 -20.19 33.22
N SER A 7 20.95 -20.39 32.03
CA SER A 7 20.65 -19.55 30.87
C SER A 7 19.19 -19.69 30.40
N GLU A 8 18.61 -20.89 30.48
CA GLU A 8 17.19 -21.13 30.19
C GLU A 8 16.26 -20.43 31.19
N TYR A 9 16.61 -20.47 32.49
CA TYR A 9 15.87 -19.76 33.54
C TYR A 9 15.90 -18.23 33.33
N VAL A 10 17.07 -17.66 33.04
CA VAL A 10 17.23 -16.22 32.77
C VAL A 10 16.45 -15.82 31.51
N LYS A 11 16.54 -16.60 30.43
CA LYS A 11 15.81 -16.35 29.18
C LYS A 11 14.29 -16.39 29.40
N THR A 12 13.80 -17.36 30.14
CA THR A 12 12.37 -17.51 30.46
C THR A 12 11.87 -16.36 31.33
N SER A 13 12.63 -15.99 32.36
CA SER A 13 12.31 -14.90 33.27
C SER A 13 12.29 -13.53 32.57
N LEU A 14 13.22 -13.29 31.65
CA LEU A 14 13.23 -12.09 30.80
C LEU A 14 12.02 -12.05 29.86
N THR A 15 11.61 -13.20 29.31
CA THR A 15 10.43 -13.30 28.44
C THR A 15 9.12 -13.06 29.22
N GLN A 16 9.10 -13.38 30.51
CA GLN A 16 7.99 -13.09 31.42
C GLN A 16 7.96 -11.64 31.92
N GLY A 17 8.92 -10.80 31.52
CA GLY A 17 8.98 -9.38 31.91
C GLY A 17 9.53 -9.11 33.31
N LYS A 18 10.16 -10.09 33.97
CA LYS A 18 10.83 -9.85 35.27
C LYS A 18 12.03 -8.90 35.08
N PRO A 19 12.20 -7.89 35.94
CA PRO A 19 13.34 -6.98 35.87
C PRO A 19 14.65 -7.71 36.20
N LYS A 20 15.74 -7.32 35.53
CA LYS A 20 17.07 -7.93 35.72
C LYS A 20 17.48 -7.97 37.19
N GLU A 21 17.18 -6.93 37.97
CA GLU A 21 17.51 -6.84 39.41
C GLU A 21 16.84 -7.94 40.27
N GLU A 22 15.61 -8.32 39.94
CA GLU A 22 14.88 -9.37 40.66
C GLU A 22 15.47 -10.75 40.33
N ILE A 23 15.79 -10.98 39.06
CA ILE A 23 16.48 -12.19 38.60
C ILE A 23 17.85 -12.33 39.29
N TYR A 24 18.62 -11.24 39.38
CA TYR A 24 19.90 -11.24 40.10
C TYR A 24 19.75 -11.60 41.57
N LYS A 25 18.76 -11.03 42.28
CA LYS A 25 18.51 -11.33 43.70
C LYS A 25 18.09 -12.79 43.91
N GLU A 26 17.24 -13.31 43.04
CA GLU A 26 16.73 -14.68 43.12
C GLU A 26 17.85 -15.72 42.85
N LEU A 27 18.71 -15.46 41.87
CA LEU A 27 19.86 -16.31 41.54
C LEU A 27 20.96 -16.25 42.62
N LEU A 28 21.20 -15.09 43.22
CA LEU A 28 22.10 -14.97 44.37
C LEU A 28 21.55 -15.73 45.60
N GLY A 29 20.23 -15.69 45.82
CA GLY A 29 19.56 -16.46 46.88
C GLY A 29 19.64 -17.98 46.70
N GLN A 30 19.83 -18.46 45.46
CA GLN A 30 20.03 -19.87 45.13
C GLN A 30 21.51 -20.32 45.23
N GLY A 31 22.44 -19.42 45.54
CA GLY A 31 23.85 -19.73 45.74
C GLY A 31 24.75 -19.59 44.50
N TRP A 32 24.25 -18.99 43.41
CA TRP A 32 25.05 -18.72 42.21
C TRP A 32 25.99 -17.52 42.41
N THR A 33 27.18 -17.56 41.82
CA THR A 33 28.14 -16.45 41.87
C THR A 33 27.82 -15.37 40.82
N ILE A 34 28.16 -14.11 41.12
CA ILE A 34 27.92 -12.95 40.25
C ILE A 34 28.54 -13.16 38.87
N GLU A 35 29.72 -13.78 38.81
CA GLU A 35 30.44 -14.07 37.57
C GLU A 35 29.64 -14.98 36.64
N VAL A 36 29.04 -16.05 37.18
CA VAL A 36 28.26 -17.02 36.39
C VAL A 36 26.93 -16.41 35.92
N ILE A 37 26.30 -15.59 36.77
CA ILE A 37 25.09 -14.84 36.40
C ILE A 37 25.41 -13.87 35.25
N GLN A 38 26.49 -13.09 35.36
CA GLN A 38 26.89 -12.14 34.33
C GLN A 38 27.29 -12.83 33.01
N GLU A 39 27.99 -13.97 33.07
CA GLU A 39 28.30 -14.80 31.90
C GLU A 39 27.01 -15.27 31.20
N SER A 40 25.98 -15.69 31.97
CA SER A 40 24.68 -16.10 31.42
C SER A 40 23.94 -14.95 30.72
N PHE A 41 23.89 -13.76 31.33
CA PHE A 41 23.27 -12.58 30.71
C PHE A 41 24.01 -12.15 29.44
N ASN A 42 25.34 -12.09 29.46
CA ASN A 42 26.15 -11.73 28.30
C ASN A 42 25.96 -12.72 27.14
N SER A 43 25.85 -14.02 27.44
CA SER A 43 25.60 -15.05 26.42
C SER A 43 24.23 -14.88 25.75
N ILE A 44 23.18 -14.56 26.53
CA ILE A 44 21.83 -14.31 26.02
C ILE A 44 21.77 -13.02 25.20
N GLU A 45 22.43 -11.94 25.65
CA GLU A 45 22.50 -10.68 24.89
C GLU A 45 23.21 -10.88 23.55
N THR A 46 24.31 -11.64 23.52
CA THR A 46 25.05 -11.97 22.28
C THR A 46 24.22 -12.83 21.34
N GLU A 47 23.45 -13.80 21.85
CA GLU A 47 22.53 -14.61 21.04
C GLU A 47 21.37 -13.78 20.49
N GLN A 48 20.77 -12.91 21.31
CA GLN A 48 19.70 -12.01 20.88
C GLN A 48 20.16 -11.01 19.82
N GLU A 49 21.35 -10.43 19.95
CA GLU A 49 21.90 -9.48 18.98
C GLU A 49 22.16 -10.15 17.61
N LYS A 50 22.69 -11.39 17.63
CA LYS A 50 22.87 -12.20 16.41
C LYS A 50 21.54 -12.59 15.78
N GLU A 51 20.55 -12.95 16.58
CA GLU A 51 19.21 -13.31 16.12
C GLU A 51 18.49 -12.09 15.50
N ASP A 52 18.55 -10.93 16.14
CA ASP A 52 17.93 -9.69 15.64
C ASP A 52 18.61 -9.19 14.36
N THR A 53 19.95 -9.23 14.30
CA THR A 53 20.69 -8.91 13.07
C THR A 53 20.34 -9.85 11.92
N SER A 54 20.15 -11.13 12.22
CA SER A 54 19.73 -12.13 11.23
C SER A 54 18.30 -11.87 10.77
N LYS A 55 17.36 -11.59 11.69
CA LYS A 55 15.97 -11.23 11.36
C LYS A 55 15.90 -9.97 10.49
N LYS A 56 16.68 -8.94 10.82
CA LYS A 56 16.76 -7.70 10.04
C LYS A 56 17.34 -7.94 8.64
N THR A 57 18.40 -8.73 8.52
CA THR A 57 18.98 -9.13 7.23
C THR A 57 17.97 -9.90 6.38
N ILE A 58 17.30 -10.89 6.97
CA ILE A 58 16.24 -11.68 6.30
C ILE A 58 15.12 -10.76 5.84
N TYR A 59 14.64 -9.86 6.71
CA TYR A 59 13.59 -8.92 6.38
C TYR A 59 13.95 -8.05 5.17
N ILE A 60 15.17 -7.51 5.12
CA ILE A 60 15.65 -6.70 3.99
C ILE A 60 15.71 -7.54 2.71
N ILE A 61 16.29 -8.73 2.75
CA ILE A 61 16.41 -9.62 1.57
C ILE A 61 15.03 -10.01 1.05
N VAL A 62 14.11 -10.39 1.94
CA VAL A 62 12.74 -10.78 1.57
C VAL A 62 12.00 -9.58 0.96
N ASN A 63 12.08 -8.41 1.59
CA ASN A 63 11.42 -7.21 1.07
C ASN A 63 11.98 -6.78 -0.29
N SER A 64 13.30 -6.80 -0.47
CA SER A 64 13.94 -6.55 -1.77
C SER A 64 13.53 -7.59 -2.82
N GLY A 65 13.44 -8.87 -2.44
CA GLY A 65 12.97 -9.94 -3.31
C GLY A 65 11.53 -9.71 -3.78
N VAL A 66 10.62 -9.36 -2.87
CA VAL A 66 9.22 -9.03 -3.21
C VAL A 66 9.15 -7.86 -4.19
N VAL A 67 9.93 -6.80 -3.97
CA VAL A 67 10.00 -5.63 -4.87
C VAL A 67 10.52 -6.02 -6.26
N LEU A 68 11.60 -6.81 -6.33
CA LEU A 68 12.18 -7.26 -7.61
C LEU A 68 11.23 -8.18 -8.38
N VAL A 69 10.57 -9.11 -7.70
CA VAL A 69 9.57 -9.99 -8.32
C VAL A 69 8.39 -9.15 -8.84
N GLY A 70 7.90 -8.20 -8.05
CA GLY A 70 6.85 -7.28 -8.48
C GLY A 70 7.27 -6.46 -9.71
N ALA A 71 8.48 -5.91 -9.72
CA ALA A 71 9.04 -5.19 -10.85
C ALA A 71 9.16 -6.08 -12.11
N GLY A 72 9.57 -7.34 -11.95
CA GLY A 72 9.64 -8.32 -13.03
C GLY A 72 8.26 -8.60 -13.64
N ILE A 73 7.24 -8.80 -12.80
CA ILE A 73 5.84 -9.00 -13.26
C ILE A 73 5.36 -7.76 -14.04
N PHE A 74 5.58 -6.56 -13.51
CA PHE A 74 5.20 -5.33 -14.21
C PHE A 74 5.95 -5.16 -15.54
N SER A 75 7.25 -5.45 -15.56
CA SER A 75 8.07 -5.39 -16.79
C SER A 75 7.57 -6.38 -17.84
N PHE A 76 7.23 -7.60 -17.44
CA PHE A 76 6.67 -8.62 -18.34
C PHE A 76 5.33 -8.19 -18.95
N ILE A 77 4.41 -7.67 -18.11
CA ILE A 77 3.12 -7.16 -18.58
C ILE A 77 3.33 -5.98 -19.54
N ALA A 78 4.21 -5.04 -19.18
CA ALA A 78 4.51 -3.86 -19.99
C ALA A 78 5.13 -4.23 -21.35
N ALA A 79 6.09 -5.16 -21.37
CA ALA A 79 6.72 -5.63 -22.61
C ALA A 79 5.73 -6.29 -23.57
N ASN A 80 4.74 -7.01 -23.03
CA ASN A 80 3.70 -7.66 -23.83
C ASN A 80 2.48 -6.77 -24.10
N TRP A 81 2.43 -5.57 -23.52
CA TRP A 81 1.25 -4.72 -23.55
C TRP A 81 0.86 -4.31 -24.97
N LEU A 82 1.82 -4.00 -25.84
CA LEU A 82 1.51 -3.58 -27.21
C LEU A 82 0.88 -4.70 -28.06
N VAL A 83 1.31 -5.95 -27.85
CA VAL A 83 0.85 -7.13 -28.60
C VAL A 83 -0.48 -7.66 -28.06
N MET A 84 -0.79 -7.39 -26.79
CA MET A 84 -1.96 -7.92 -26.11
C MET A 84 -3.29 -7.37 -26.65
N THR A 85 -4.28 -8.26 -26.83
CA THR A 85 -5.63 -7.87 -27.26
C THR A 85 -6.35 -7.02 -26.20
N LYS A 86 -7.29 -6.17 -26.65
CA LYS A 86 -8.12 -5.32 -25.78
C LYS A 86 -8.80 -6.08 -24.62
N PRO A 87 -9.47 -7.23 -24.83
CA PRO A 87 -10.12 -7.95 -23.73
C PRO A 87 -9.13 -8.45 -22.68
N THR A 88 -7.92 -8.88 -23.07
CA THR A 88 -6.92 -9.33 -22.10
C THR A 88 -6.43 -8.18 -21.21
N LYS A 89 -6.23 -6.99 -21.78
CA LYS A 89 -5.89 -5.78 -21.01
C LYS A 89 -6.98 -5.42 -20.00
N MET A 90 -8.24 -5.51 -20.41
CA MET A 90 -9.40 -5.31 -19.53
C MET A 90 -9.40 -6.29 -18.37
N VAL A 91 -9.17 -7.58 -18.65
CA VAL A 91 -9.12 -8.63 -17.63
C VAL A 91 -8.00 -8.35 -16.61
N ILE A 92 -6.81 -7.94 -17.06
CA ILE A 92 -5.69 -7.60 -16.16
C ILE A 92 -6.06 -6.43 -15.24
N ILE A 93 -6.66 -5.37 -15.78
CA ILE A 93 -7.08 -4.19 -15.00
C ILE A 93 -8.14 -4.61 -13.97
N LEU A 94 -9.15 -5.36 -14.40
CA LEU A 94 -10.26 -5.81 -13.53
C LEU A 94 -9.78 -6.75 -12.43
N ILE A 95 -8.95 -7.74 -12.76
CA ILE A 95 -8.38 -8.66 -11.76
C ILE A 95 -7.53 -7.88 -10.76
N SER A 96 -6.69 -6.94 -11.22
CA SER A 96 -5.87 -6.11 -10.32
C SER A 96 -6.73 -5.29 -9.37
N MET A 97 -7.83 -4.71 -9.87
CA MET A 97 -8.80 -3.95 -9.07
C MET A 97 -9.50 -4.84 -8.03
N ILE A 98 -10.01 -6.01 -8.43
CA ILE A 98 -10.71 -6.95 -7.55
C ILE A 98 -9.76 -7.46 -6.45
N ILE A 99 -8.52 -7.83 -6.82
CA ILE A 99 -7.51 -8.27 -5.85
C ILE A 99 -7.22 -7.15 -4.86
N SER A 100 -7.03 -5.91 -5.32
CA SER A 100 -6.72 -4.78 -4.44
C SER A 100 -7.84 -4.50 -3.44
N TYR A 101 -9.09 -4.45 -3.90
CA TYR A 101 -10.23 -4.23 -3.00
C TYR A 101 -10.49 -5.42 -2.08
N GLY A 102 -10.47 -6.64 -2.61
CA GLY A 102 -10.72 -7.86 -1.84
C GLY A 102 -9.66 -8.07 -0.76
N ALA A 103 -8.38 -7.93 -1.10
CA ALA A 103 -7.30 -8.03 -0.13
C ALA A 103 -7.33 -6.85 0.85
N GLY A 104 -7.65 -5.63 0.41
CA GLY A 104 -7.77 -4.47 1.28
C GLY A 104 -8.89 -4.62 2.33
N TRP A 105 -10.06 -5.08 1.90
CA TRP A 105 -11.18 -5.36 2.79
C TRP A 105 -10.87 -6.50 3.76
N TYR A 106 -10.31 -7.62 3.26
CA TYR A 106 -9.92 -8.75 4.10
C TYR A 106 -8.90 -8.37 5.18
N LEU A 107 -7.89 -7.58 4.82
CA LEU A 107 -6.83 -7.20 5.74
C LEU A 107 -7.31 -6.17 6.79
N LYS A 108 -8.22 -5.27 6.39
CA LYS A 108 -8.87 -4.31 7.29
C LYS A 108 -9.74 -5.03 8.32
N GLU A 109 -10.56 -5.99 7.88
CA GLU A 109 -11.60 -6.60 8.72
C GLU A 109 -11.08 -7.80 9.53
N LYS A 110 -10.20 -8.63 8.94
CA LYS A 110 -9.87 -9.94 9.52
C LYS A 110 -8.46 -10.05 10.10
N SER A 111 -7.54 -9.14 9.74
CA SER A 111 -6.14 -9.23 10.15
C SER A 111 -5.70 -8.12 11.09
N GLU A 112 -6.61 -7.26 11.55
CA GLU A 112 -6.33 -6.08 12.41
C GLU A 112 -5.29 -5.09 11.82
N LEU A 113 -4.85 -5.29 10.58
CA LEU A 113 -3.90 -4.43 9.86
C LEU A 113 -4.66 -3.31 9.13
N GLN A 114 -5.38 -2.50 9.89
CA GLN A 114 -6.28 -1.47 9.36
C GLN A 114 -5.59 -0.55 8.34
N LYS A 115 -4.40 -0.03 8.66
CA LYS A 115 -3.65 0.89 7.77
C LYS A 115 -3.28 0.25 6.44
N THR A 116 -2.88 -1.03 6.44
CA THR A 116 -2.50 -1.74 5.21
C THR A 116 -3.74 -2.07 4.38
N GLY A 117 -4.86 -2.42 5.02
CA GLY A 117 -6.15 -2.62 4.36
C GLY A 117 -6.65 -1.35 3.68
N GLU A 118 -6.62 -0.21 4.39
CA GLU A 118 -6.96 1.11 3.84
C GLU A 118 -6.08 1.47 2.62
N ALA A 119 -4.77 1.23 2.71
CA ALA A 119 -3.85 1.48 1.60
C ALA A 119 -4.17 0.64 0.36
N LEU A 120 -4.58 -0.62 0.53
CA LEU A 120 -4.98 -1.49 -0.58
C LEU A 120 -6.32 -1.09 -1.20
N ILE A 121 -7.27 -0.57 -0.40
CA ILE A 121 -8.53 -0.03 -0.91
C ILE A 121 -8.27 1.26 -1.70
N LEU A 122 -7.36 2.10 -1.21
CA LEU A 122 -6.91 3.29 -1.93
C LEU A 122 -6.23 2.91 -3.26
N LEU A 123 -5.36 1.90 -3.25
CA LEU A 123 -4.73 1.36 -4.46
C LEU A 123 -5.78 0.87 -5.47
N GLY A 124 -6.81 0.14 -5.03
CA GLY A 124 -7.91 -0.30 -5.90
C GLY A 124 -8.64 0.87 -6.54
N THR A 125 -8.81 1.96 -5.80
CA THR A 125 -9.43 3.20 -6.27
C THR A 125 -8.57 3.93 -7.30
N ILE A 126 -7.25 3.87 -7.17
CA ILE A 126 -6.32 4.38 -8.18
C ILE A 126 -6.34 3.51 -9.44
N ILE A 127 -6.36 2.18 -9.30
CA ILE A 127 -6.46 1.25 -10.42
C ILE A 127 -7.76 1.47 -11.20
N TYR A 128 -8.89 1.70 -10.50
CA TYR A 128 -10.16 2.06 -11.12
C TYR A 128 -10.05 3.31 -12.00
N GLY A 129 -9.49 4.39 -11.45
CA GLY A 129 -9.27 5.64 -12.18
C GLY A 129 -8.37 5.47 -13.40
N ALA A 130 -7.21 4.85 -13.22
CA ALA A 130 -6.30 4.54 -14.32
C ALA A 130 -6.97 3.66 -15.38
N GLY A 131 -7.81 2.72 -14.95
CA GLY A 131 -8.63 1.87 -15.81
C GLY A 131 -9.55 2.66 -16.74
N ILE A 132 -10.22 3.71 -16.25
CA ILE A 132 -11.07 4.59 -17.07
C ILE A 132 -10.28 5.18 -18.24
N PHE A 133 -9.10 5.75 -17.97
CA PHE A 133 -8.27 6.36 -19.01
C PHE A 133 -7.68 5.32 -19.97
N LEU A 134 -7.26 4.16 -19.47
CA LEU A 134 -6.77 3.07 -20.31
C LEU A 134 -7.87 2.53 -21.22
N VAL A 135 -9.11 2.41 -20.74
CA VAL A 135 -10.27 2.04 -21.56
C VAL A 135 -10.52 3.08 -22.64
N ALA A 136 -10.55 4.36 -22.28
CA ALA A 136 -10.74 5.45 -23.24
C ALA A 136 -9.68 5.40 -24.35
N GLN A 137 -8.41 5.16 -23.99
CA GLN A 137 -7.31 5.00 -24.94
C GLN A 137 -7.49 3.74 -25.81
N MET A 138 -7.81 2.58 -25.23
CA MET A 138 -7.95 1.31 -25.97
C MET A 138 -9.08 1.35 -27.01
N PHE A 139 -10.14 2.10 -26.74
CA PHE A 139 -11.30 2.22 -27.63
C PHE A 139 -11.29 3.51 -28.47
N ASN A 140 -10.21 4.30 -28.41
CA ASN A 140 -10.08 5.59 -29.10
C ASN A 140 -11.29 6.51 -28.84
N ILE A 141 -11.81 6.49 -27.61
CA ILE A 141 -12.96 7.31 -27.22
C ILE A 141 -12.48 8.76 -27.15
N ARG A 142 -13.06 9.62 -27.99
CA ARG A 142 -12.85 11.07 -27.97
C ARG A 142 -13.73 11.68 -26.88
N ALA A 143 -13.42 11.38 -25.62
CA ALA A 143 -14.04 12.02 -24.46
C ALA A 143 -13.17 13.18 -24.00
N ASN A 144 -13.80 14.18 -23.38
CA ASN A 144 -13.06 15.23 -22.72
C ASN A 144 -12.35 14.63 -21.51
N TRP A 145 -11.08 14.96 -21.32
CA TRP A 145 -10.30 14.43 -20.21
C TRP A 145 -10.91 14.70 -18.81
N PRO A 146 -11.62 15.82 -18.53
CA PRO A 146 -12.28 16.06 -17.24
C PRO A 146 -13.42 15.07 -16.96
N ASP A 147 -14.11 14.58 -17.99
CA ASP A 147 -15.22 13.63 -17.84
C ASP A 147 -14.72 12.32 -17.19
N GLY A 148 -13.49 11.91 -17.52
CA GLY A 148 -12.84 10.75 -16.90
C GLY A 148 -12.60 10.94 -15.40
N PHE A 149 -12.24 12.15 -14.97
CA PHE A 149 -12.09 12.49 -13.56
C PHE A 149 -13.43 12.55 -12.81
N ILE A 150 -14.52 12.95 -13.47
CA ILE A 150 -15.87 12.86 -12.90
C ILE A 150 -16.29 11.41 -12.68
N LEU A 151 -16.11 10.56 -13.69
CA LEU A 151 -16.41 9.13 -13.56
C LEU A 151 -15.58 8.50 -12.44
N TRP A 152 -14.31 8.86 -12.36
CA TRP A 152 -13.43 8.42 -11.28
C TRP A 152 -13.96 8.86 -9.91
N MET A 153 -14.27 10.15 -9.76
CA MET A 153 -14.84 10.72 -8.54
C MET A 153 -16.12 9.99 -8.10
N ILE A 154 -17.05 9.71 -9.02
CA ILE A 154 -18.30 8.99 -8.71
C ILE A 154 -17.99 7.61 -8.14
N GLY A 155 -17.06 6.86 -8.75
CA GLY A 155 -16.65 5.56 -8.24
C GLY A 155 -15.95 5.66 -6.88
N VAL A 156 -15.10 6.68 -6.66
CA VAL A 156 -14.46 6.91 -5.35
C VAL A 156 -15.51 7.16 -4.28
N ILE A 157 -16.53 7.98 -4.57
CA ILE A 157 -17.63 8.26 -3.64
C ILE A 157 -18.39 6.97 -3.31
N ALA A 158 -18.72 6.15 -4.31
CA ALA A 158 -19.41 4.88 -4.09
C ALA A 158 -18.61 3.94 -3.17
N VAL A 159 -17.29 3.82 -3.38
CA VAL A 159 -16.42 3.00 -2.52
C VAL A 159 -16.28 3.63 -1.13
N ALA A 160 -16.18 4.96 -1.03
CA ALA A 160 -16.09 5.68 0.24
C ALA A 160 -17.32 5.43 1.13
N PHE A 161 -18.51 5.38 0.53
CA PHE A 161 -19.74 5.04 1.24
C PHE A 161 -19.76 3.59 1.73
N VAL A 162 -19.27 2.64 0.94
CA VAL A 162 -19.27 1.22 1.31
C VAL A 162 -18.23 0.92 2.40
N VAL A 163 -17.06 1.55 2.34
CA VAL A 163 -15.93 1.26 3.23
C VAL A 163 -15.90 2.18 4.46
N GLU A 164 -16.69 3.26 4.44
CA GLU A 164 -16.76 4.31 5.46
C GLU A 164 -15.38 4.93 5.76
N LEU A 165 -14.58 5.17 4.71
CA LEU A 165 -13.22 5.67 4.85
C LEU A 165 -13.09 7.15 4.46
N TYR A 166 -12.82 8.01 5.45
CA TYR A 166 -12.69 9.47 5.26
C TYR A 166 -11.62 9.87 4.24
N GLN A 167 -10.53 9.11 4.13
CA GLN A 167 -9.44 9.36 3.18
C GLN A 167 -9.94 9.38 1.72
N LEU A 168 -10.92 8.55 1.38
CA LEU A 168 -11.49 8.49 0.02
C LEU A 168 -12.31 9.73 -0.32
N PHE A 169 -12.95 10.38 0.65
CA PHE A 169 -13.65 11.64 0.41
C PHE A 169 -12.70 12.78 0.06
N TYR A 170 -11.51 12.85 0.67
CA TYR A 170 -10.49 13.82 0.26
C TYR A 170 -10.05 13.60 -1.19
N LEU A 171 -9.87 12.33 -1.59
CA LEU A 171 -9.57 11.99 -2.98
C LEU A 171 -10.71 12.40 -3.92
N ALA A 172 -11.97 12.13 -3.56
CA ALA A 172 -13.12 12.54 -4.35
C ALA A 172 -13.19 14.06 -4.54
N ILE A 173 -12.96 14.84 -3.48
CA ILE A 173 -12.93 16.31 -3.56
C ILE A 173 -11.82 16.78 -4.49
N LEU A 174 -10.61 16.21 -4.37
CA LEU A 174 -9.48 16.54 -5.23
C LEU A 174 -9.81 16.28 -6.71
N LEU A 175 -10.38 15.11 -7.02
CA LEU A 175 -10.79 14.75 -8.37
C LEU A 175 -11.88 15.69 -8.90
N GLY A 176 -12.83 16.07 -8.06
CA GLY A 176 -13.88 17.05 -8.39
C GLY A 176 -13.32 18.43 -8.73
N ILE A 177 -12.31 18.91 -7.98
CA ILE A 177 -11.63 20.18 -8.26
C ILE A 177 -10.90 20.11 -9.61
N ILE A 178 -10.19 19.01 -9.88
CA ILE A 178 -9.48 18.80 -11.15
C ILE A 178 -10.47 18.83 -12.32
N ALA A 179 -11.60 18.13 -12.20
CA ALA A 179 -12.65 18.14 -13.21
C ALA A 179 -13.23 19.55 -13.43
N LEU A 180 -13.52 20.26 -12.33
CA LEU A 180 -14.09 21.61 -12.36
C LEU A 180 -13.17 22.62 -13.04
N ILE A 181 -11.86 22.55 -12.81
CA ILE A 181 -10.87 23.42 -13.48
C ILE A 181 -10.72 23.04 -14.96
N GLY A 182 -10.82 21.75 -15.27
CA GLY A 182 -10.67 21.25 -16.64
C GLY A 182 -11.78 21.65 -17.60
N HIS A 183 -13.03 21.75 -17.14
CA HIS A 183 -14.17 22.09 -17.99
C HIS A 183 -14.10 23.50 -18.61
N PRO A 184 -13.85 24.58 -17.84
CA PRO A 184 -13.70 25.93 -18.39
C PRO A 184 -12.58 26.05 -19.43
N PHE A 185 -11.45 25.35 -19.22
CA PHE A 185 -10.33 25.35 -20.16
C PHE A 185 -10.73 24.75 -21.53
N LEU A 186 -11.52 23.67 -21.51
CA LEU A 186 -12.03 23.06 -22.75
C LEU A 186 -13.13 23.89 -23.42
N ILE A 187 -14.00 24.52 -22.64
CA ILE A 187 -15.02 25.43 -23.19
C ILE A 187 -14.33 26.62 -23.86
N PHE A 188 -13.35 27.24 -23.21
CA PHE A 188 -12.63 28.40 -23.75
C PHE A 188 -11.89 28.09 -25.06
N THR A 189 -11.14 26.98 -25.12
CA THR A 189 -10.44 26.55 -26.35
C THR A 189 -11.41 26.19 -27.49
N SER A 190 -12.55 25.57 -27.17
CA SER A 190 -13.60 25.31 -28.15
C SER A 190 -14.28 26.59 -28.66
N PHE A 191 -14.38 27.62 -27.82
CA PHE A 191 -14.95 28.92 -28.16
C PHE A 191 -14.02 29.72 -29.06
N GLU A 192 -12.72 29.72 -28.76
CA GLU A 192 -11.68 30.37 -29.57
C GLU A 192 -11.59 29.76 -30.98
N TYR A 193 -11.69 28.43 -31.10
CA TYR A 193 -11.71 27.72 -32.39
C TYR A 193 -13.00 27.97 -33.20
N ASN A 194 -14.15 28.11 -32.55
CA ASN A 194 -15.44 28.39 -33.19
C ASN A 194 -15.78 29.89 -33.27
N SER A 195 -14.81 30.77 -33.06
CA SER A 195 -14.98 32.24 -33.18
C SER A 195 -15.60 32.67 -34.52
N PHE A 196 -15.49 31.84 -35.56
CA PHE A 196 -16.17 32.04 -36.85
C PHE A 196 -17.69 32.20 -36.71
N LEU A 197 -18.34 31.45 -35.80
CA LEU A 197 -19.78 31.53 -35.58
C LEU A 197 -20.23 32.84 -34.90
N LEU A 198 -19.35 33.46 -34.10
CA LEU A 198 -19.60 34.77 -33.50
C LEU A 198 -19.53 35.89 -34.54
N THR A 199 -18.65 35.79 -35.54
CA THR A 199 -18.56 36.78 -36.61
C THR A 199 -19.81 36.78 -37.50
N SER A 200 -20.40 35.60 -37.75
CA SER A 200 -21.62 35.48 -38.57
C SER A 200 -22.87 36.00 -37.87
N SER A 201 -22.97 35.90 -36.54
CA SER A 201 -24.11 36.46 -35.78
C SER A 201 -24.03 37.97 -35.58
N PHE A 202 -22.86 38.59 -35.80
CA PHE A 202 -22.69 40.05 -35.76
C PHE A 202 -22.79 40.71 -37.15
N LEU A 203 -22.86 39.90 -38.22
CA LEU A 203 -22.97 40.32 -39.62
C LEU A 203 -24.39 40.11 -40.21
N LEU A 204 -25.36 39.77 -39.36
CA LEU A 204 -26.80 39.69 -39.67
C LEU A 204 -27.56 40.66 -38.76
#